data_AF-A0A7C8MZG3-F1
#
_entry.id   AF-A0A7C8MZG3-F1
#
_cell.length_a   1.000
_cell.length_b   1.000
_cell.length_c   1.000
_cell.angle_alpha   90.00
_cell.angle_beta   90.00
_cell.angle_gamma   90.00
#
_symmetry.space_group_name_H-M   'P 1'
#
loop_
_entity.id
_entity.type
_entity.pdbx_description
1 polymer ?
#
loop_
_entity_poly.entity_id
_entity_poly.type
_entity_poly.pdbx_seq_one_letter_code
_entity_poly.pdbx_strand_id
1 'polypeptide(L)'
;MIAQNFTSDFKLPSGLAPGNYILRHEIIALHSAGSANGAQAYPQCLNIKVGGGGSTALPSGTPATNLYTPTDPGILFSLYSSFDSYPIPGPDVWSGTLEEEVFLRGV
;
A
#
# COMPACT_ATOMS: atom_id res chain seq x y z
N MET A 1 3.33 13.19 -5.34
CA MET A 1 3.71 13.64 -3.98
C MET A 1 4.61 14.90 -3.92
N ILE A 2 5.91 14.88 -4.27
CA ILE A 2 6.78 16.09 -4.15
C ILE A 2 6.21 17.29 -4.94
N ALA A 3 5.84 17.06 -6.21
CA ALA A 3 5.21 18.09 -7.05
C ALA A 3 3.81 18.52 -6.54
N GLN A 4 3.21 17.76 -5.62
CA GLN A 4 1.92 18.02 -5.00
C GLN A 4 2.09 18.52 -3.55
N ASN A 5 3.20 19.19 -3.23
CA ASN A 5 3.45 19.74 -1.90
C ASN A 5 3.34 18.69 -0.77
N PHE A 6 3.93 17.51 -0.99
CA PHE A 6 3.93 16.39 -0.04
C PHE A 6 2.55 15.82 0.30
N THR A 7 1.55 16.00 -0.57
CA THR A 7 0.24 15.35 -0.43
C THR A 7 0.11 14.13 -1.34
N SER A 8 -0.78 13.22 -0.93
CA SER A 8 -1.27 12.09 -1.71
C SER A 8 -2.74 11.91 -1.39
N ASP A 9 -3.58 11.80 -2.42
CA ASP A 9 -5.00 11.59 -2.23
C ASP A 9 -5.33 10.09 -2.29
N PHE A 10 -6.37 9.70 -1.55
CA PHE A 10 -6.93 8.36 -1.60
C PHE A 10 -8.45 8.46 -1.47
N LYS A 11 -9.17 7.67 -2.26
CA LYS A 11 -10.63 7.59 -2.21
C LYS A 11 -11.05 6.31 -1.51
N LEU A 12 -11.74 6.46 -0.37
CA LEU A 12 -12.39 5.33 0.29
C LEU A 12 -13.38 4.65 -0.66
N PRO A 13 -13.35 3.31 -0.79
CA PRO A 13 -14.31 2.57 -1.59
C PRO A 13 -15.73 2.81 -1.08
N SER A 14 -16.62 3.28 -1.94
CA SER A 14 -18.00 3.61 -1.54
C SER A 14 -18.82 2.38 -1.11
N GLY A 15 -18.41 1.19 -1.53
CA GLY A 15 -19.01 -0.08 -1.12
C GLY A 15 -18.55 -0.58 0.24
N LEU A 16 -17.49 -0.02 0.83
CA LEU A 16 -16.92 -0.48 2.10
C LEU A 16 -17.95 -0.36 3.22
N ALA A 17 -18.15 -1.46 3.96
CA ALA A 17 -19.07 -1.49 5.08
C ALA A 17 -18.66 -0.48 6.17
N PRO A 18 -19.60 0.23 6.83
CA PRO A 18 -19.31 1.08 7.97
C PRO A 18 -18.58 0.33 9.10
N GLY A 19 -17.64 0.99 9.75
CA GLY A 19 -16.83 0.36 10.80
C GLY A 19 -15.60 1.17 11.17
N ASN A 20 -14.80 0.62 12.09
CA ASN A 20 -13.48 1.15 12.43
C ASN A 20 -12.43 0.41 11.59
N TYR A 21 -11.49 1.15 11.02
CA TYR A 21 -10.44 0.61 10.16
C TYR A 21 -9.10 1.27 10.50
N ILE A 22 -8.03 0.55 10.20
CA ILE A 22 -6.68 1.12 10.10
C ILE A 22 -6.38 1.34 8.62
N LEU A 23 -6.12 2.59 8.25
CA LEU A 23 -5.54 2.96 6.96
C LEU A 23 -4.02 2.97 7.12
N ARG A 24 -3.30 2.15 6.35
CA ARG A 24 -1.84 2.13 6.29
C ARG A 24 -1.39 2.71 4.96
N HIS A 25 -0.84 3.92 4.98
CA HIS A 25 -0.17 4.54 3.84
C HIS A 25 1.34 4.27 3.94
N GLU A 26 2.02 4.03 2.82
CA GLU A 26 3.44 3.74 2.83
C GLU A 26 4.13 4.29 1.59
N ILE A 27 5.34 4.80 1.79
CA ILE A 27 6.28 5.15 0.73
C ILE A 27 7.44 4.16 0.82
N ILE A 28 7.89 3.62 -0.30
CA ILE A 28 9.12 2.83 -0.37
C ILE A 28 10.14 3.60 -1.23
N ALA A 29 11.24 4.04 -0.62
CA ALA A 29 12.33 4.66 -1.35
C ALA A 29 13.31 3.61 -1.86
N LEU A 30 13.58 3.66 -3.16
CA LEU A 30 14.35 2.64 -3.87
C LEU A 30 15.78 3.05 -4.20
N HIS A 31 16.19 4.28 -3.87
CA HIS A 31 17.48 4.85 -4.30
C HIS A 31 18.72 4.02 -3.92
N SER A 32 18.60 3.13 -2.93
CA SER A 32 19.64 2.17 -2.51
C SER A 32 19.21 0.70 -2.64
N ALA A 33 18.01 0.42 -3.17
CA ALA A 33 17.37 -0.90 -3.19
C ALA A 33 18.02 -1.91 -4.14
N GLY A 34 19.01 -1.51 -4.94
CA GLY A 34 19.82 -2.43 -5.75
C GLY A 34 20.72 -3.36 -4.90
N SER A 35 20.91 -3.02 -3.63
CA SER A 35 21.63 -3.83 -2.65
C SER A 35 20.67 -4.48 -1.67
N ALA A 36 21.03 -5.67 -1.17
CA ALA A 36 20.32 -6.30 -0.07
C ALA A 36 20.18 -5.33 1.12
N ASN A 37 18.98 -5.28 1.71
CA ASN A 37 18.64 -4.35 2.80
C ASN A 37 18.71 -2.85 2.43
N GLY A 38 18.65 -2.52 1.13
CA GLY A 38 18.76 -1.14 0.65
C GLY A 38 17.43 -0.40 0.46
N ALA A 39 16.30 -1.10 0.34
CA ALA A 39 14.98 -0.48 0.27
C ALA A 39 14.61 0.14 1.63
N GLN A 40 13.94 1.30 1.59
CA GLN A 40 13.56 2.06 2.78
C GLN A 40 12.05 2.28 2.79
N ALA A 41 11.36 1.59 3.70
CA ALA A 41 9.91 1.68 3.86
C ALA A 41 9.52 2.72 4.93
N TYR A 42 8.54 3.56 4.63
CA TYR A 42 8.03 4.63 5.49
C TYR A 42 6.52 4.47 5.73
N PRO A 43 6.09 3.49 6.55
CA PRO A 43 4.68 3.25 6.83
C PRO A 43 4.11 4.28 7.81
N GLN A 44 2.87 4.72 7.58
CA GLN A 44 2.07 5.59 8.43
C GLN A 44 0.68 4.98 8.60
N CYS A 45 0.20 4.88 9.84
CA CYS A 45 -1.10 4.30 10.16
C CYS A 45 -2.06 5.34 10.72
N LEU A 46 -3.31 5.33 10.24
CA LEU A 46 -4.39 6.19 10.72
C LEU A 46 -5.57 5.34 11.16
N ASN A 47 -6.12 5.64 12.33
CA ASN A 47 -7.41 5.09 12.76
C ASN A 47 -8.53 5.92 12.12
N ILE A 48 -9.40 5.26 11.37
CA ILE A 48 -10.53 5.90 10.69
C ILE A 48 -11.84 5.22 11.05
N LYS A 49 -12.92 6.00 11.11
CA LYS A 49 -14.29 5.49 11.23
C LYS A 49 -15.02 5.73 9.91
N VAL A 50 -15.31 4.64 9.21
CA VAL A 50 -16.06 4.65 7.96
C VAL A 50 -17.56 4.63 8.27
N GLY A 51 -18.30 5.55 7.66
CA GLY A 51 -19.76 5.59 7.67
C GLY A 51 -20.34 5.28 6.28
N GLY A 52 -21.57 5.71 6.03
CA GLY A 52 -22.25 5.52 4.73
C GLY A 52 -23.11 4.27 4.65
N GLY A 53 -23.53 3.93 3.42
CA GLY A 53 -24.46 2.82 3.13
C GLY A 53 -23.82 1.60 2.47
N GLY A 54 -22.48 1.53 2.43
CA GLY A 54 -21.77 0.36 1.90
C GLY A 54 -22.03 -0.90 2.72
N SER A 55 -21.83 -2.07 2.10
CA SER A 55 -22.09 -3.37 2.72
C SER A 55 -21.00 -4.41 2.45
N THR A 56 -19.96 -4.04 1.70
CA THR A 56 -18.86 -4.93 1.35
C THR A 56 -17.84 -4.98 2.49
N ALA A 57 -17.72 -6.15 3.11
CA ALA A 57 -16.66 -6.42 4.07
C ALA A 57 -15.31 -6.61 3.36
N LEU A 58 -14.23 -6.21 4.02
CA LEU A 58 -12.89 -6.53 3.55
C LEU A 58 -12.66 -8.04 3.61
N PRO A 59 -11.95 -8.63 2.63
CA PRO A 59 -11.50 -10.01 2.72
C PRO A 59 -10.47 -10.17 3.85
N SER A 60 -10.11 -11.42 4.15
CA SER A 60 -8.96 -11.68 5.01
C SER A 60 -7.70 -11.04 4.41
N GLY A 61 -6.99 -10.27 5.21
CA GLY A 61 -5.78 -9.55 4.78
C GLY A 61 -4.48 -10.27 5.13
N THR A 62 -3.38 -9.84 4.52
CA THR A 62 -2.01 -10.27 4.86
C THR A 62 -1.52 -9.57 6.14
N PRO A 63 -0.89 -10.28 7.10
CA PRO A 63 -0.25 -9.64 8.26
C PRO A 63 0.83 -8.65 7.81
N ALA A 64 0.98 -7.52 8.51
CA ALA A 64 1.97 -6.49 8.13
C ALA A 64 3.41 -7.06 8.08
N THR A 65 3.72 -8.00 8.96
CA THR A 65 5.02 -8.71 9.02
C THR A 65 5.28 -9.63 7.82
N ASN A 66 4.25 -9.90 7.01
CA ASN A 66 4.29 -10.82 5.89
C ASN A 66 3.96 -10.10 4.56
N LEU A 67 3.92 -8.77 4.55
CA LEU A 67 3.65 -8.00 3.33
C LEU A 67 4.80 -8.13 2.33
N TYR A 68 6.04 -8.16 2.81
CA TYR A 68 7.24 -8.12 1.99
C TYR A 68 8.27 -9.16 2.46
N THR A 69 9.07 -9.65 1.53
CA THR A 69 10.33 -10.35 1.82
C THR A 69 11.54 -9.51 1.35
N PRO A 70 12.73 -9.65 1.96
CA PRO A 70 13.92 -8.93 1.54
C PRO A 70 14.35 -9.19 0.09
N THR A 71 13.83 -10.24 -0.54
CA THR A 71 14.16 -10.69 -1.90
C THR A 71 13.03 -10.49 -2.89
N ASP A 72 11.91 -9.87 -2.49
CA ASP A 72 10.85 -9.53 -3.44
C ASP A 72 11.42 -8.64 -4.55
N PRO A 73 11.01 -8.83 -5.82
CA PRO A 73 11.59 -8.11 -6.95
C PRO A 73 11.34 -6.60 -6.90
N GLY A 74 10.36 -6.13 -6.12
CA GLY A 74 10.12 -4.72 -5.84
C GLY A 74 10.89 -4.17 -4.63
N ILE A 75 11.47 -5.06 -3.80
CA ILE A 75 12.25 -4.71 -2.59
C ILE A 75 13.75 -4.75 -2.87
N LEU A 76 14.23 -5.79 -3.55
CA LEU A 76 15.58 -5.85 -4.11
C LEU A 76 15.53 -5.43 -5.58
N PHE A 77 15.55 -4.11 -5.80
CA PHE A 77 15.31 -3.51 -7.10
C PHE A 77 16.34 -2.42 -7.43
N SER A 78 17.02 -2.54 -8.57
CA SER A 78 17.96 -1.54 -9.06
C SER A 78 17.29 -0.61 -10.06
N LEU A 79 16.99 0.63 -9.64
CA LEU A 79 16.44 1.67 -10.52
C LEU A 79 17.49 2.28 -11.47
N TYR A 80 18.78 1.93 -11.33
CA TYR A 80 19.87 2.47 -12.16
C TYR A 80 20.29 1.52 -13.29
N SER A 81 19.67 0.34 -13.37
CA SER A 81 19.79 -0.58 -14.51
C SER A 81 18.61 -0.42 -15.47
N SER A 82 18.68 -1.05 -16.65
CA SER A 82 17.54 -1.10 -17.57
C SER A 82 16.40 -1.95 -16.98
N PHE A 83 15.18 -1.42 -16.99
CA PHE A 83 13.94 -2.13 -16.61
C PHE A 83 12.76 -1.55 -17.41
N ASP A 84 11.75 -2.38 -17.69
CA ASP A 84 10.54 -1.97 -18.41
C ASP A 84 9.36 -1.68 -17.46
N SER A 85 9.38 -2.26 -16.26
CA SER A 85 8.33 -2.11 -15.25
C SER A 85 8.89 -2.28 -13.84
N TYR A 86 8.14 -1.80 -12.85
CA TYR A 86 8.43 -1.97 -11.43
C TYR A 86 7.38 -2.91 -10.80
N PRO A 87 7.77 -4.08 -10.29
CA PRO A 87 6.83 -4.99 -9.63
C PRO A 87 6.56 -4.47 -8.21
N ILE A 88 5.41 -3.82 -8.01
CA ILE A 88 4.99 -3.32 -6.70
C ILE A 88 4.93 -4.50 -5.71
N PRO A 89 5.62 -4.43 -4.56
CA PRO A 89 5.63 -5.52 -3.60
C PRO A 89 4.34 -5.54 -2.79
N GLY A 90 3.97 -6.72 -2.28
CA GLY A 90 2.78 -6.91 -1.46
C GLY A 90 1.62 -7.62 -2.18
N PRO A 91 0.47 -7.77 -1.52
CA PRO A 91 -0.71 -8.39 -2.11
C PRO A 91 -1.34 -7.50 -3.18
N ASP A 92 -2.11 -8.12 -4.07
CA ASP A 92 -2.90 -7.39 -5.07
C ASP A 92 -3.86 -6.38 -4.42
N VAL A 93 -4.12 -5.30 -5.15
CA VAL A 93 -5.10 -4.30 -4.75
C VAL A 93 -6.47 -4.95 -4.59
N TRP A 94 -7.17 -4.62 -3.51
CA TRP A 94 -8.51 -5.15 -3.26
C TRP A 94 -9.47 -4.72 -4.38
N SER A 95 -10.11 -5.70 -5.03
CA SER A 95 -11.03 -5.50 -6.16
C SER A 95 -12.29 -4.69 -5.85
N GLY A 96 -12.56 -4.42 -4.57
CA GLY A 96 -13.63 -3.50 -4.16
C GLY A 96 -13.27 -2.02 -4.28
N THR A 97 -12.01 -1.69 -4.59
CA THR A 97 -11.54 -0.32 -4.87
C THR A 97 -11.77 0.03 -6.34
N LEU A 98 -12.12 1.30 -6.61
CA LEU A 98 -11.94 1.85 -7.96
C LEU A 98 -10.47 2.22 -8.06
N GLU A 99 -9.74 1.54 -8.94
CA GLU A 99 -8.29 1.64 -9.21
C GLU A 99 -7.54 2.79 -8.50
N GLU A 100 -6.96 2.47 -7.34
CA GLU A 100 -5.60 2.87 -6.92
C GLU A 100 -5.27 2.19 -5.57
N GLU A 101 -4.01 1.81 -5.44
CA GLU A 101 -3.41 0.94 -4.43
C GLU A 101 -3.70 1.33 -2.98
N VAL A 102 -4.67 0.68 -2.30
CA VAL A 102 -4.73 0.74 -0.83
C VAL A 102 -5.20 -0.57 -0.20
N PHE A 103 -4.39 -1.02 0.75
CA PHE A 103 -4.72 -2.10 1.68
C PHE A 103 -5.38 -1.50 2.94
N LEU A 104 -6.70 -1.63 3.05
CA LEU A 104 -7.44 -1.31 4.28
C LEU A 104 -7.50 -2.58 5.16
N ARG A 105 -7.41 -2.43 6.48
CA ARG A 105 -7.71 -3.51 7.44
C ARG A 105 -8.82 -3.06 8.40
N GLY A 106 -9.84 -3.89 8.56
CA GLY A 106 -10.81 -3.76 9.65
C GLY A 106 -10.15 -4.19 10.96
N VAL A 107 -10.52 -3.53 12.06
CA VAL A 107 -10.10 -3.91 13.42
C VAL A 107 -11.03 -4.99 13.96
#